data_AF-A0A085ETS8-F1
#
_entry.id   AF-A0A085ETS8-F1
#
_cell.length_a   1.000
_cell.length_b   1.000
_cell.length_c   1.000
_cell.angle_alpha   90.00
_cell.angle_beta   90.00
_cell.angle_gamma   90.00
#
_symmetry.space_group_name_H-M   'P 1'
#
loop_
_entity.id
_entity.type
_entity.pdbx_description
1 polymer ?
#
loop_
_entity_poly.entity_id
_entity_poly.type
_entity_poly.pdbx_seq_one_letter_code
_entity_poly.pdbx_strand_id
1 'polypeptide(L)'
;MTRYPSPSDSEPLHIVCPPSKLLPIVAVSCAGLAILAWLGFKLFDGPPERFSWFKVWLLVLVGTAMVALLYRNLFVRDELLLYRDKPEAWALEDEEMLVLAAGKVRSVRIAPSPPLGSLSAESQNIALGIGKGLVEIETEDGCYRFGAGLDEDRANVTAARIAAYCGLQRTGPQWRAAPEGGRP
;
A
#
# COMPACT_ATOMS: atom_id res chain seq x y z
N MET A 1 19.17 31.73 29.34
CA MET A 1 18.16 30.67 29.56
C MET A 1 17.60 30.26 28.21
N THR A 2 18.24 29.27 27.59
CA THR A 2 17.83 28.66 26.33
C THR A 2 16.68 27.69 26.63
N ARG A 3 15.46 28.04 26.22
CA ARG A 3 14.34 27.09 26.18
C ARG A 3 14.70 26.04 25.13
N TYR A 4 14.91 24.80 25.57
CA TYR A 4 14.79 23.65 24.69
C TYR A 4 13.32 23.57 24.22
N PRO A 5 13.04 23.51 22.91
CA PRO A 5 11.68 23.23 22.45
C PRO A 5 11.26 21.85 22.95
N SER A 6 10.08 21.79 23.58
CA SER A 6 9.39 20.56 23.95
C SER A 6 9.12 19.72 22.70
N PRO A 7 9.36 18.40 22.69
CA PRO A 7 9.19 17.54 21.51
C PRO A 7 7.70 17.21 21.23
N SER A 8 6.77 18.17 21.33
CA SER A 8 5.33 17.83 21.44
C SER A 8 4.34 18.50 20.48
N ASP A 9 4.73 19.37 19.53
CA ASP A 9 3.74 20.04 18.66
C ASP A 9 4.01 19.99 17.13
N SER A 10 5.10 19.39 16.68
CA SER A 10 5.49 19.49 15.25
C SER A 10 5.96 18.19 14.62
N GLU A 11 5.93 17.07 15.34
CA GLU A 11 6.40 15.81 14.77
C GLU A 11 5.28 15.19 13.90
N PRO A 12 5.55 14.95 12.60
CA PRO A 12 4.57 14.33 11.72
C PRO A 12 4.33 12.90 12.17
N LEU A 13 3.07 12.47 12.16
CA LEU A 13 2.75 11.07 12.41
C LEU A 13 3.20 10.25 11.21
N HIS A 14 4.30 9.52 11.39
CA HIS A 14 4.82 8.59 10.40
C HIS A 14 4.34 7.16 10.67
N ILE A 15 3.65 6.58 9.69
CA ILE A 15 3.19 5.20 9.70
C ILE A 15 3.78 4.48 8.50
N VAL A 16 4.64 3.50 8.76
CA VAL A 16 5.19 2.59 7.75
C VAL A 16 4.48 1.25 7.87
N CYS A 17 3.82 0.82 6.80
CA CYS A 17 3.22 -0.50 6.77
C CYS A 17 4.28 -1.58 6.52
N PRO A 18 4.12 -2.77 7.12
CA PRO A 18 4.95 -3.90 6.75
C PRO A 18 4.69 -4.24 5.27
N PRO A 19 5.72 -4.73 4.55
CA PRO A 19 5.51 -5.25 3.21
C PRO A 19 4.45 -6.35 3.28
N SER A 20 3.60 -6.44 2.25
CA SER A 20 2.43 -7.32 2.23
C SER A 20 2.76 -8.79 2.42
N LYS A 21 4.02 -9.20 2.25
CA LYS A 21 4.57 -10.54 2.54
C LYS A 21 3.58 -11.66 2.25
N LEU A 22 2.90 -11.56 1.10
CA LEU A 22 2.02 -12.62 0.62
C LEU A 22 2.91 -13.78 0.20
N LEU A 23 3.31 -14.60 1.18
CA LEU A 23 4.07 -15.84 1.03
C LEU A 23 3.62 -16.68 -0.18
N PRO A 24 2.30 -16.85 -0.47
CA PRO A 24 1.88 -17.55 -1.68
C PRO A 24 2.36 -16.87 -2.97
N ILE A 25 2.34 -15.54 -3.08
CA ILE A 25 2.81 -14.83 -4.29
C ILE A 25 4.31 -14.98 -4.45
N VAL A 26 5.07 -14.84 -3.36
CA VAL A 26 6.53 -15.01 -3.39
C VAL A 26 6.86 -16.43 -3.85
N ALA A 27 6.17 -17.44 -3.29
CA ALA A 27 6.34 -18.83 -3.70
C ALA A 27 5.98 -19.07 -5.17
N VAL A 28 4.83 -18.55 -5.64
CA VAL A 28 4.38 -18.68 -7.03
C VAL A 28 5.35 -17.99 -7.99
N SER A 29 5.84 -16.81 -7.65
CA SER A 29 6.78 -16.06 -8.48
C SER A 29 8.14 -16.76 -8.56
N CYS A 30 8.66 -17.27 -7.44
CA CYS A 30 9.89 -18.07 -7.42
C CYS A 30 9.74 -19.37 -8.23
N ALA A 31 8.63 -20.10 -8.08
CA ALA A 31 8.35 -21.29 -8.86
C ALA A 31 8.21 -20.97 -10.36
N GLY A 32 7.52 -19.88 -10.70
CA GLY A 32 7.39 -19.38 -12.07
C GLY A 32 8.75 -19.04 -12.69
N LEU A 33 9.62 -18.35 -11.97
CA LEU A 33 10.99 -18.05 -12.42
C LEU A 33 11.83 -19.31 -12.62
N ALA A 34 11.71 -20.31 -11.74
CA ALA A 34 12.40 -21.60 -11.91
C ALA A 34 11.93 -22.34 -13.17
N ILE A 35 10.61 -22.33 -13.44
CA ILE A 35 10.03 -22.92 -14.67
C ILE A 35 10.50 -22.15 -15.91
N LEU A 36 10.53 -20.81 -15.87
CA LEU A 36 11.01 -19.98 -16.97
C LEU A 36 12.49 -20.23 -17.25
N ALA A 37 13.32 -20.37 -16.22
CA ALA A 37 14.73 -20.70 -16.36
C ALA A 37 14.91 -22.08 -17.01
N TRP A 38 14.13 -23.08 -16.59
CA TRP A 38 14.14 -24.41 -17.18
C TRP A 38 13.68 -24.41 -18.65
N LEU A 39 12.63 -23.65 -18.98
CA LEU A 39 12.15 -23.48 -20.36
C LEU A 39 13.17 -22.73 -21.23
N GLY A 40 13.83 -21.71 -20.68
CA GLY A 40 14.92 -21.01 -21.33
C GLY A 40 16.06 -21.96 -21.67
N PHE A 41 16.51 -22.75 -20.70
CA PHE A 41 17.55 -23.77 -20.89
C PHE A 41 17.17 -24.76 -22.01
N LYS A 42 15.93 -25.28 -22.00
CA LYS A 42 15.42 -26.16 -23.06
C LYS A 42 15.31 -25.49 -24.43
N LEU A 43 15.11 -24.18 -24.48
CA LEU A 43 15.05 -23.42 -25.73
C LEU A 43 16.45 -23.24 -26.34
N PHE A 44 17.47 -23.04 -25.51
CA PHE A 44 18.86 -22.88 -25.95
C PHE A 44 19.56 -24.21 -26.27
N ASP A 45 19.26 -25.29 -25.54
CA ASP A 45 19.78 -26.65 -25.81
C ASP A 45 19.00 -27.41 -26.90
N GLY A 46 17.89 -26.85 -27.37
CA GLY A 46 17.04 -27.47 -28.39
C GLY A 46 17.60 -27.38 -29.81
N PRO A 47 17.13 -28.24 -30.74
CA PRO A 47 17.53 -28.15 -32.14
C PRO A 47 17.20 -26.77 -32.74
N PRO A 48 18.09 -26.20 -33.57
CA PRO A 48 18.03 -24.80 -34.02
C PRO A 48 16.75 -24.44 -34.78
N GLU A 49 16.08 -25.42 -35.41
CA GLU A 49 14.82 -25.24 -36.12
C GLU A 49 13.63 -24.86 -35.19
N ARG A 50 13.74 -25.09 -33.89
CA ARG A 50 12.70 -24.76 -32.89
C ARG A 50 12.94 -23.43 -32.19
N PHE A 51 14.08 -22.80 -32.45
CA PHE A 51 14.46 -21.51 -31.91
C PHE A 51 13.59 -20.41 -32.52
N SER A 52 13.03 -19.56 -31.67
CA SER A 52 12.18 -18.46 -32.09
C SER A 52 12.42 -17.26 -31.18
N TRP A 53 12.83 -16.14 -31.77
CA TRP A 53 13.03 -14.88 -31.06
C TRP A 53 11.76 -14.41 -30.34
N PHE A 54 10.58 -14.73 -30.86
CA PHE A 54 9.31 -14.43 -30.18
C PHE A 54 9.22 -15.13 -28.82
N LYS A 55 9.63 -16.40 -28.71
CA LYS A 55 9.64 -17.14 -27.43
C LYS A 55 10.63 -16.53 -26.44
N VAL A 56 11.78 -16.06 -26.92
CA VAL A 56 12.79 -15.37 -26.09
C VAL A 56 12.21 -14.07 -25.53
N TRP A 57 11.61 -13.23 -26.38
CA TRP A 57 10.96 -11.99 -25.94
C TRP A 57 9.83 -12.24 -24.94
N LEU A 58 9.02 -13.28 -25.16
CA LEU A 58 7.97 -13.67 -24.22
C LEU A 58 8.55 -14.12 -22.87
N LEU A 59 9.61 -14.93 -22.86
CA LEU A 59 10.30 -15.35 -21.64
C LEU A 59 10.85 -14.15 -20.86
N VAL A 60 11.48 -13.19 -21.55
CA VAL A 60 12.00 -11.96 -20.94
C VAL A 60 10.86 -11.15 -20.34
N LEU A 61 9.77 -10.91 -21.09
CA LEU A 61 8.63 -10.13 -20.62
C LEU A 61 7.98 -10.74 -19.38
N VAL A 62 7.71 -12.05 -19.40
CA VAL A 62 7.11 -12.75 -18.25
C VAL A 62 8.08 -12.78 -17.06
N GLY A 63 9.37 -13.00 -17.31
CA GLY A 63 10.40 -12.95 -16.28
C GLY A 63 10.49 -11.59 -15.61
N THR A 64 10.53 -10.51 -16.39
CA THR A 64 10.52 -9.13 -15.88
C THR A 64 9.26 -8.84 -15.07
N ALA A 65 8.08 -9.27 -15.53
CA ALA A 65 6.83 -9.11 -14.78
C ALA A 65 6.86 -9.84 -13.43
N MET A 66 7.36 -11.08 -13.39
CA MET A 66 7.49 -11.85 -12.15
C MET A 66 8.49 -11.22 -11.17
N VAL A 67 9.62 -10.71 -11.68
CA VAL A 67 10.61 -9.97 -10.86
C VAL A 67 10.01 -8.67 -10.33
N ALA A 68 9.26 -7.92 -11.14
CA ALA A 68 8.59 -6.70 -10.70
C ALA A 68 7.55 -6.98 -9.60
N LEU A 69 6.78 -8.07 -9.72
CA LEU A 69 5.85 -8.51 -8.68
C LEU A 69 6.57 -8.92 -7.39
N LEU A 70 7.67 -9.65 -7.49
CA LEU A 70 8.51 -10.01 -6.34
C LEU A 70 9.09 -8.76 -5.67
N TYR A 71 9.65 -7.85 -6.45
CA TYR A 71 10.24 -6.61 -5.96
C TYR A 71 9.18 -5.80 -5.20
N ARG A 72 8.00 -5.62 -5.80
CA ARG A 72 6.88 -4.92 -5.16
C ARG A 72 6.45 -5.58 -3.84
N ASN A 73 6.28 -6.89 -3.82
CA ASN A 73 5.80 -7.60 -2.62
C ASN A 73 6.85 -7.70 -1.49
N LEU A 74 8.14 -7.61 -1.81
CA LEU A 74 9.23 -7.75 -0.84
C LEU A 74 9.75 -6.41 -0.33
N PHE A 75 9.86 -5.41 -1.20
CA PHE A 75 10.56 -4.16 -0.90
C PHE A 75 9.63 -2.96 -0.79
N VAL A 76 8.56 -2.89 -1.59
CA VAL A 76 7.65 -1.73 -1.58
C VAL A 76 6.79 -1.80 -0.32
N ARG A 77 6.71 -0.67 0.37
CA ARG A 77 5.93 -0.47 1.59
C ARG A 77 5.02 0.72 1.38
N ASP A 78 3.82 0.65 1.92
CA ASP A 78 2.96 1.82 2.01
C ASP A 78 3.44 2.67 3.18
N GLU A 79 3.83 3.91 2.90
CA GLU A 79 4.21 4.90 3.91
C GLU A 79 3.19 6.04 3.95
N LEU A 80 2.82 6.47 5.16
CA LEU A 80 1.92 7.59 5.40
C LEU A 80 2.58 8.59 6.35
N LEU A 81 2.70 9.83 5.90
CA LEU A 81 3.07 10.97 6.72
C LEU A 81 1.87 11.90 6.91
N LEU A 82 1.51 12.12 8.17
CA LEU A 82 0.46 13.05 8.57
C LEU A 82 1.06 14.26 9.29
N TYR A 83 0.94 15.43 8.69
CA TYR A 83 1.36 16.70 9.25
C TYR A 83 0.20 17.40 9.95
N ARG A 84 0.42 18.10 11.07
CA ARG A 84 -0.63 18.87 11.77
C ARG A 84 -1.24 19.95 10.87
N ASP A 85 -0.39 20.79 10.28
CA ASP A 85 -0.82 21.98 9.55
C ASP A 85 -0.62 21.84 8.04
N LYS A 86 0.64 21.81 7.59
CA LYS A 86 0.98 21.77 6.17
C LYS A 86 2.11 20.77 5.93
N PRO A 87 2.01 19.95 4.86
CA PRO A 87 3.10 19.06 4.49
C PRO A 87 4.32 19.84 4.03
N GLU A 88 5.50 19.35 4.38
CA GLU A 88 6.77 19.91 3.92
C GLU A 88 6.97 19.60 2.42
N ALA A 89 7.60 20.53 1.70
CA ALA A 89 7.72 20.45 0.24
C ALA A 89 8.51 19.22 -0.24
N TRP A 90 9.56 18.83 0.49
CA TRP A 90 10.36 17.64 0.18
C TRP A 90 9.56 16.35 0.29
N ALA A 91 8.56 16.30 1.18
CA ALA A 91 7.75 15.11 1.38
C ALA A 91 6.76 14.91 0.22
N LEU A 92 6.38 15.98 -0.48
CA LEU A 92 5.50 15.92 -1.64
C LEU A 92 6.20 15.44 -2.93
N GLU A 93 7.54 15.37 -2.92
CA GLU A 93 8.35 14.91 -4.05
C GLU A 93 8.54 13.38 -4.06
N ASP A 94 8.22 12.70 -2.96
CA ASP A 94 8.35 11.25 -2.84
C ASP A 94 7.05 10.53 -3.26
N GLU A 95 7.06 9.92 -4.45
CA GLU A 95 5.90 9.19 -5.00
C GLU A 95 5.55 7.92 -4.21
N GLU A 96 6.48 7.39 -3.39
CA GLU A 96 6.26 6.17 -2.59
C GLU A 96 5.52 6.46 -1.26
N MET A 97 5.32 7.75 -0.94
CA MET A 97 4.81 8.18 0.35
C MET A 97 3.49 8.96 0.23
N LEU A 98 2.47 8.51 0.95
CA LEU A 98 1.22 9.25 1.07
C LEU A 98 1.37 10.36 2.11
N VAL A 99 1.37 11.61 1.65
CA VAL A 99 1.55 12.77 2.53
C VAL A 99 0.24 13.55 2.66
N LEU A 100 -0.27 13.68 3.88
CA LEU A 100 -1.53 14.35 4.19
C LEU A 100 -1.39 15.38 5.31
N ALA A 101 -2.24 16.41 5.28
CA ALA A 101 -2.44 17.31 6.41
C ALA A 101 -3.62 16.83 7.25
N ALA A 102 -3.45 16.72 8.56
CA ALA A 102 -4.46 16.26 9.51
C ALA A 102 -5.72 17.12 9.46
N GLY A 103 -5.58 18.45 9.32
CA GLY A 103 -6.70 19.37 9.17
C GLY A 103 -7.54 19.16 7.89
N LYS A 104 -7.00 18.46 6.89
CA LYS A 104 -7.75 18.12 5.66
C LYS A 104 -8.47 16.77 5.75
N VAL A 105 -8.21 15.96 6.78
CA VAL A 105 -8.81 14.64 6.94
C VAL A 105 -10.22 14.77 7.53
N ARG A 106 -11.23 14.32 6.77
CA ARG A 106 -12.65 14.39 7.15
C ARG A 106 -13.16 13.12 7.79
N SER A 107 -12.74 11.97 7.25
CA SER A 107 -13.11 10.67 7.77
C SER A 107 -12.02 9.63 7.59
N VAL A 108 -11.99 8.67 8.50
CA VAL A 108 -11.16 7.48 8.40
C VAL A 108 -12.08 6.30 8.63
N ARG A 109 -12.02 5.29 7.77
CA ARG A 109 -12.78 4.05 7.92
C ARG A 109 -11.97 2.87 7.42
N ILE A 110 -12.45 1.68 7.78
CA ILE A 110 -11.89 0.44 7.26
C ILE A 110 -12.79 -0.01 6.12
N ALA A 111 -12.22 -0.08 4.92
CA ALA A 111 -12.93 -0.66 3.78
C ALA A 111 -13.24 -2.13 4.06
N PRO A 112 -14.42 -2.62 3.67
CA PRO A 112 -14.70 -4.03 3.72
C PRO A 112 -13.67 -4.77 2.84
N SER A 113 -13.00 -5.76 3.43
CA SER A 113 -12.15 -6.65 2.64
C SER A 113 -13.02 -7.38 1.62
N PRO A 114 -12.69 -7.36 0.32
CA PRO A 114 -13.48 -8.08 -0.66
C PRO A 114 -13.44 -9.58 -0.31
N PRO A 115 -14.56 -10.29 -0.44
CA PRO A 115 -14.62 -11.69 -0.05
C PRO A 115 -13.60 -12.50 -0.87
N LEU A 116 -12.81 -13.31 -0.15
CA LEU A 116 -11.86 -14.26 -0.73
C LEU A 116 -12.59 -15.14 -1.76
N GLY A 117 -12.12 -15.11 -3.01
CA GLY A 117 -12.73 -15.87 -4.11
C GLY A 117 -13.79 -15.12 -4.92
N SER A 118 -14.09 -13.85 -4.59
CA SER A 118 -14.82 -12.99 -5.54
C SER A 118 -13.98 -12.79 -6.80
N LEU A 119 -14.58 -12.87 -7.98
CA LEU A 119 -13.92 -12.59 -9.27
C LEU A 119 -13.78 -11.08 -9.54
N SER A 120 -13.79 -10.24 -8.51
CA SER A 120 -13.67 -8.79 -8.69
C SER A 120 -12.22 -8.44 -9.05
N ALA A 121 -12.03 -7.39 -9.86
CA ALA A 121 -10.68 -6.92 -10.18
C ALA A 121 -9.91 -6.51 -8.91
N GLU A 122 -10.64 -6.05 -7.88
CA GLU A 122 -10.07 -5.61 -6.61
C GLU A 122 -9.54 -6.78 -5.76
N SER A 123 -10.28 -7.89 -5.70
CA SER A 123 -9.82 -9.10 -4.99
C SER A 123 -8.60 -9.71 -5.67
N GLN A 124 -8.55 -9.69 -7.01
CA GLN A 124 -7.39 -10.15 -7.78
C GLN A 124 -6.17 -9.26 -7.51
N ASN A 125 -6.34 -7.94 -7.49
CA ASN A 125 -5.25 -7.01 -7.19
C ASN A 125 -4.72 -7.20 -5.76
N ILE A 126 -5.61 -7.40 -4.78
CA ILE A 126 -5.21 -7.72 -3.40
C ILE A 126 -4.46 -9.06 -3.34
N ALA A 127 -4.96 -10.08 -4.04
CA ALA A 127 -4.31 -11.39 -4.15
C ALA A 127 -2.96 -11.36 -4.89
N LEU A 128 -2.69 -10.29 -5.66
CA LEU A 128 -1.40 -10.02 -6.33
C LEU A 128 -0.49 -9.08 -5.51
N GLY A 129 -0.94 -8.60 -4.35
CA GLY A 129 -0.20 -7.64 -3.54
C GLY A 129 -0.14 -6.24 -4.15
N ILE A 130 -1.06 -5.94 -5.06
CA ILE A 130 -1.25 -4.64 -5.73
C ILE A 130 -2.50 -3.92 -5.16
N GLY A 131 -3.17 -4.52 -4.17
CA GLY A 131 -4.31 -3.92 -3.49
C GLY A 131 -3.94 -2.61 -2.82
N LYS A 132 -4.88 -1.65 -2.80
CA LYS A 132 -4.65 -0.29 -2.26
C LYS A 132 -4.74 -0.20 -0.72
N GLY A 133 -4.80 -1.33 0.00
CA GLY A 133 -4.95 -1.37 1.45
C GLY A 133 -6.40 -1.27 1.97
N LEU A 134 -6.56 -1.53 3.27
CA LEU A 134 -7.87 -1.60 3.95
C LEU A 134 -8.28 -0.29 4.63
N VAL A 135 -7.35 0.65 4.87
CA VAL A 135 -7.66 1.92 5.53
C VAL A 135 -8.04 2.94 4.46
N GLU A 136 -9.27 3.44 4.51
CA GLU A 136 -9.73 4.53 3.67
C GLU A 136 -9.68 5.84 4.45
N ILE A 137 -9.02 6.84 3.85
CA ILE A 137 -8.85 8.18 4.38
C ILE A 137 -9.54 9.14 3.43
N GLU A 138 -10.65 9.72 3.88
CA GLU A 138 -11.37 10.74 3.14
C GLU A 138 -10.85 12.11 3.56
N THR A 139 -10.47 12.90 2.57
CA THR A 139 -9.98 14.26 2.73
C THR A 139 -10.83 15.23 1.91
N GLU A 140 -10.58 16.53 2.02
CA GLU A 140 -11.23 17.53 1.16
C GLU A 140 -10.92 17.35 -0.33
N ASP A 141 -9.72 16.85 -0.64
CA ASP A 141 -9.21 16.72 -1.99
C ASP A 141 -9.60 15.38 -2.65
N GLY A 142 -10.06 14.41 -1.86
CA GLY A 142 -10.44 13.09 -2.36
C GLY A 142 -10.35 11.96 -1.32
N CYS A 143 -10.59 10.73 -1.77
CA CYS A 143 -10.52 9.52 -0.97
C CYS A 143 -9.26 8.71 -1.32
N TYR A 144 -8.44 8.46 -0.32
CA TYR A 144 -7.19 7.70 -0.42
C TYR A 144 -7.32 6.37 0.30
N ARG A 145 -6.61 5.36 -0.21
CA ARG A 145 -6.49 4.07 0.46
C ARG A 145 -5.05 3.81 0.86
N PHE A 146 -4.88 3.25 2.05
CA PHE A 146 -3.61 3.02 2.71
C PHE A 146 -3.61 1.67 3.41
N GLY A 147 -2.41 1.11 3.60
CA GLY A 147 -2.21 -0.07 4.42
C GLY A 147 -2.28 -1.37 3.64
N ALA A 148 -1.75 -1.39 2.42
CA ALA A 148 -1.50 -2.63 1.71
C ALA A 148 -0.60 -3.54 2.58
N GLY A 149 -1.05 -4.76 2.85
CA GLY A 149 -0.34 -5.70 3.71
C GLY A 149 -0.71 -5.67 5.19
N LEU A 150 -1.57 -4.75 5.64
CA LEU A 150 -2.16 -4.83 6.97
C LEU A 150 -3.26 -5.90 7.00
N ASP A 151 -3.23 -6.72 8.05
CA ASP A 151 -4.40 -7.52 8.44
C ASP A 151 -5.49 -6.61 9.04
N GLU A 152 -6.70 -7.14 9.22
CA GLU A 152 -7.85 -6.37 9.68
C GLU A 152 -7.64 -5.76 11.08
N ASP A 153 -6.97 -6.48 11.99
CA ASP A 153 -6.67 -6.02 13.34
C ASP A 153 -5.67 -4.84 13.32
N ARG A 154 -4.59 -4.97 12.56
CA ARG A 154 -3.59 -3.90 12.40
C ARG A 154 -4.16 -2.71 11.65
N ALA A 155 -5.04 -2.94 10.67
CA ALA A 155 -5.76 -1.88 9.98
C ALA A 155 -6.64 -1.10 10.97
N ASN A 156 -7.34 -1.81 11.88
CA ASN A 156 -8.11 -1.18 12.96
C ASN A 156 -7.26 -0.32 13.88
N VAL A 157 -6.14 -0.85 14.38
CA VAL A 157 -5.20 -0.10 15.24
C VAL A 157 -4.64 1.13 14.52
N THR A 158 -4.28 0.96 13.25
CA THR A 158 -3.70 2.03 12.42
C THR A 158 -4.72 3.12 12.14
N ALA A 159 -5.95 2.75 11.74
CA ALA A 159 -7.05 3.69 11.54
C ALA A 159 -7.38 4.47 12.81
N ALA A 160 -7.41 3.81 13.97
CA ALA A 160 -7.62 4.46 15.26
C ALA A 160 -6.50 5.46 15.60
N ARG A 161 -5.24 5.13 15.29
CA ARG A 161 -4.08 6.01 15.49
C ARG A 161 -4.14 7.25 14.60
N ILE A 162 -4.49 7.08 13.32
CA ILE A 162 -4.70 8.19 12.38
C ILE A 162 -5.84 9.08 12.87
N ALA A 163 -6.98 8.48 13.24
CA ALA A 163 -8.14 9.20 13.73
C ALA A 163 -7.83 10.02 14.99
N ALA A 164 -7.09 9.44 15.94
CA ALA A 164 -6.67 10.15 17.16
C ALA A 164 -5.76 11.35 16.85
N TYR A 165 -4.81 11.19 15.91
CA TYR A 165 -3.94 12.29 15.49
C TYR A 165 -4.70 13.41 14.78
N CYS A 166 -5.71 13.05 13.98
CA CYS A 166 -6.57 14.00 13.26
C CYS A 166 -7.68 14.60 14.15
N GLY A 167 -7.82 14.17 15.42
CA GLY A 167 -8.88 14.65 16.32
C GLY A 167 -10.29 14.18 15.92
N LEU A 168 -10.41 13.09 15.17
CA LEU A 168 -11.70 12.56 14.72
C LEU A 168 -12.40 11.78 15.85
N GLN A 169 -13.73 11.87 15.88
CA GLN A 169 -14.56 11.13 16.83
C GLN A 169 -15.07 9.84 16.20
N ARG A 170 -15.17 8.78 17.00
CA ARG A 170 -15.72 7.50 16.54
C ARG A 170 -17.23 7.62 16.40
N THR A 171 -17.76 7.37 15.20
CA THR A 171 -19.19 7.38 14.89
C THR A 171 -19.55 6.05 14.20
N GLY A 172 -19.84 5.02 15.01
CA GLY A 172 -20.11 3.67 14.50
C GLY A 172 -18.83 2.97 14.00
N PRO A 173 -18.81 2.40 12.77
CA PRO A 173 -17.65 1.70 12.20
C PRO A 173 -16.60 2.64 11.56
N GLN A 174 -16.78 3.96 11.69
CA GLN A 174 -15.94 4.98 11.06
C GLN A 174 -15.61 6.08 12.07
N TRP A 175 -14.52 6.80 11.81
CA TRP A 175 -14.14 8.02 12.52
C TRP A 175 -14.40 9.23 11.63
N ARG A 176 -15.02 10.28 12.18
CA ARG A 176 -15.39 11.49 11.44
C ARG A 176 -15.08 12.74 12.25
N ALA A 177 -14.84 13.84 11.56
CA ALA A 177 -14.77 15.15 12.17
C ALA A 177 -16.13 15.48 12.82
N ALA A 178 -16.11 16.16 13.96
CA ALA A 178 -17.34 16.61 14.59
C ALA A 178 -18.10 17.54 13.62
N PRO A 179 -19.43 17.43 13.51
CA PRO A 179 -20.19 18.37 12.70
C PRO A 179 -19.99 19.78 13.27
N GLU A 180 -19.48 20.70 12.45
CA GLU A 180 -19.42 22.13 12.76
C GLU A 180 -20.85 22.67 12.88
N GLY A 181 -21.50 22.49 14.04
CA GLY A 181 -22.91 22.83 14.17
C GLY A 181 -23.55 22.62 15.54
N GLY A 182 -22.76 22.52 16.61
CA GLY A 182 -23.27 22.36 17.97
C GLY A 182 -22.43 23.11 18.98
N ARG A 183 -22.33 24.44 18.86
CA ARG A 183 -22.05 25.25 20.05
C ARG A 183 -23.35 25.35 20.85
N PRO A 184 -23.32 25.15 22.18
CA PRO A 184 -24.44 25.46 23.05
C PRO A 184 -24.81 26.95 23.00
#